data_AF-A0A951KK87-F1
#
_entry.id   AF-A0A951KK87-F1
#
_cell.length_a   1.000
_cell.length_b   1.000
_cell.length_c   1.000
_cell.angle_alpha   90.00
_cell.angle_beta   90.00
_cell.angle_gamma   90.00
#
_symmetry.space_group_name_H-M   'P 1'
#
loop_
_entity.id
_entity.type
_entity.pdbx_description
1 polymer ?
#
loop_
_entity_poly.entity_id
_entity_poly.type
_entity_poly.pdbx_seq_one_letter_code
_entity_poly.pdbx_strand_id
1 'polypeptide(L)'
;LLGGTSTWTLAVGGVGATTMLVGGLLALYQTDLKRILAYTTVSALGTLTLLIGLGSPDAITAMVVFLLAHALYKGALFMIAGAVDHETATRNVELLGGLRRVMPITAGIALLAAVSLSGFGPVLSFIAKELLFEAVLHVEGIGLVLGVVAVLASGLFVTEALIITIRPFFGELRATPKAPHEAPASMWLGPALLAAAGLVIGLGPALVAQPIVAAASSAILHAPVEVDLALWHGFNLALGMTLISVLVGIVLYRGWVLVRRTTPLIERVLGFWPSDTYRYILDGINRLARTVTRVLQSGFLRQYMFVILLATVGLVGYTLVAKNGLPDALAWTEIRFYEALLAALMLLSAIYALFAPGRLSAVASLGIVGYGVALIYILYGAPDLAMTQILVETLTVLLFVLAFYHLPRINSFSSRATRVRDALIAVGIGGLMTLLVLAATATPPQSRLAGFFAENSKTLAHGSNIVNVILVDFRGLDTLGEVTVLSIAAFGVYALLKLGRQQRRIKVTPPRATFTHLRGSLAPKSQRQKGTDA
;
A
#
# COMPACT_ATOMS: atom_id res chain seq x y z
N LEU A 1 -7.78 -27.40 -5.53
CA LEU A 1 -9.08 -26.72 -5.76
C LEU A 1 -9.29 -26.29 -7.21
N LEU A 2 -8.30 -25.70 -7.91
CA LEU A 2 -8.47 -25.26 -9.31
C LEU A 2 -7.73 -26.11 -10.36
N GLY A 3 -6.91 -27.08 -9.97
CA GLY A 3 -6.20 -27.96 -10.92
C GLY A 3 -7.16 -28.68 -11.87
N GLY A 4 -6.82 -28.73 -13.16
CA GLY A 4 -7.66 -29.32 -14.21
C GLY A 4 -8.80 -28.43 -14.72
N THR A 5 -8.92 -27.18 -14.23
CA THR A 5 -9.91 -26.21 -14.76
C THR A 5 -9.32 -25.33 -15.86
N SER A 6 -10.17 -24.84 -16.78
CA SER A 6 -9.75 -23.87 -17.80
C SER A 6 -9.17 -22.59 -17.19
N THR A 7 -9.71 -22.14 -16.05
CA THR A 7 -9.19 -21.00 -15.29
C THR A 7 -7.75 -21.23 -14.83
N TRP A 8 -7.41 -22.45 -14.38
CA TRP A 8 -6.04 -22.79 -14.01
C TRP A 8 -5.11 -22.79 -15.22
N THR A 9 -5.50 -23.44 -16.31
CA THR A 9 -4.68 -23.49 -17.52
C THR A 9 -4.44 -22.10 -18.10
N LEU A 10 -5.47 -21.24 -18.12
CA LEU A 10 -5.32 -19.86 -18.58
C LEU A 10 -4.47 -19.00 -17.64
N ALA A 11 -4.71 -19.07 -16.33
CA ALA A 11 -3.96 -18.26 -15.37
C ALA A 11 -2.51 -18.71 -15.24
N VAL A 12 -2.27 -19.99 -14.98
CA VAL A 12 -0.92 -20.55 -14.76
C VAL A 12 -0.19 -20.71 -16.09
N GLY A 13 -0.83 -21.32 -17.09
CA GLY A 13 -0.25 -21.51 -18.42
C GLY A 13 -0.03 -20.18 -19.14
N GLY A 14 -1.00 -19.27 -19.11
CA GLY A 14 -0.89 -17.95 -19.75
C GLY A 14 0.17 -17.05 -19.11
N VAL A 15 0.24 -17.01 -17.77
CA VAL A 15 1.32 -16.29 -17.07
C VAL A 15 2.67 -16.96 -17.32
N GLY A 16 2.73 -18.29 -17.33
CA GLY A 16 3.94 -19.05 -17.66
C GLY A 16 4.48 -18.74 -19.05
N ALA A 17 3.63 -18.83 -20.08
CA ALA A 17 4.00 -18.53 -21.47
C ALA A 17 4.46 -17.08 -21.65
N THR A 18 3.76 -16.12 -21.03
CA THR A 18 4.13 -14.71 -21.08
C THR A 18 5.47 -14.47 -20.38
N THR A 19 5.67 -15.06 -19.20
CA THR A 19 6.90 -14.93 -18.41
C THR A 19 8.10 -15.57 -19.11
N MET A 20 7.88 -16.71 -19.77
CA MET A 20 8.88 -17.39 -20.60
C MET A 20 9.42 -16.45 -21.68
N LEU A 21 8.54 -15.83 -22.48
CA LEU A 21 8.97 -14.89 -23.52
C LEU A 21 9.57 -13.61 -22.96
N VAL A 22 8.88 -12.96 -22.02
CA VAL A 22 9.32 -11.68 -21.44
C VAL A 22 10.67 -11.85 -20.75
N GLY A 23 10.87 -12.94 -20.00
CA GLY A 23 12.15 -13.26 -19.36
C GLY A 23 13.29 -13.38 -20.37
N GLY A 24 13.10 -14.11 -21.47
CA GLY A 24 14.11 -14.24 -22.53
C GLY A 24 14.40 -12.91 -23.21
N LEU A 25 13.35 -12.15 -23.58
CA LEU A 25 13.50 -10.84 -24.21
C LEU A 25 14.25 -9.85 -23.32
N LEU A 26 13.95 -9.82 -22.01
CA LEU A 26 14.65 -8.97 -21.05
C LEU A 26 16.11 -9.39 -20.85
N ALA A 27 16.44 -10.68 -20.99
CA ALA A 27 17.81 -11.17 -20.94
C ALA A 27 18.67 -10.62 -22.08
N LEU A 28 18.11 -10.49 -23.30
CA LEU A 28 18.81 -9.91 -24.45
C LEU A 28 19.30 -8.48 -24.22
N TYR A 29 18.61 -7.69 -23.40
CA TYR A 29 19.00 -6.30 -23.14
C TYR A 29 20.10 -6.16 -22.08
N GLN A 30 20.41 -7.24 -21.35
CA GLN A 30 21.44 -7.23 -20.31
C GLN A 30 22.84 -7.46 -20.88
N THR A 31 23.84 -6.86 -20.24
CA THR A 31 25.27 -7.08 -20.54
C THR A 31 26.04 -7.72 -19.40
N ASP A 32 25.43 -7.75 -18.22
CA ASP A 32 26.00 -8.35 -17.02
C ASP A 32 25.71 -9.86 -17.02
N LEU A 33 26.75 -10.70 -16.98
CA LEU A 33 26.62 -12.15 -17.03
C LEU A 33 25.59 -12.68 -16.02
N LYS A 34 25.64 -12.22 -14.76
CA LYS A 34 24.72 -12.69 -13.72
C LYS A 34 23.29 -12.20 -13.97
N ARG A 35 23.10 -11.01 -14.54
CA ARG A 35 21.76 -10.53 -14.93
C ARG A 35 21.18 -11.29 -16.12
N ILE A 36 21.98 -11.58 -17.15
CA ILE A 36 21.55 -12.43 -18.28
C ILE A 36 21.10 -13.79 -17.73
N LEU A 37 21.91 -14.39 -16.84
CA LEU A 37 21.57 -15.67 -16.20
C LEU A 37 20.30 -15.59 -15.34
N ALA A 38 20.08 -14.48 -14.63
CA ALA A 38 18.88 -14.28 -13.82
C ALA A 38 17.60 -14.20 -14.69
N TYR A 39 17.61 -13.41 -15.76
CA TYR A 39 16.44 -13.31 -16.65
C TYR A 39 16.18 -14.58 -17.46
N THR A 40 17.22 -15.31 -17.86
CA THR A 40 17.04 -16.65 -18.44
C THR A 40 16.51 -17.65 -17.41
N THR A 41 16.72 -17.45 -16.10
CA THR A 41 16.04 -18.24 -15.06
C THR A 41 14.56 -17.88 -14.99
N VAL A 42 14.22 -16.59 -15.04
CA VAL A 42 12.80 -16.16 -15.13
C VAL A 42 12.11 -16.79 -16.33
N SER A 43 12.77 -16.80 -17.50
CA SER A 43 12.27 -17.47 -18.71
C SER A 43 12.01 -18.97 -18.48
N ALA A 44 13.00 -19.68 -17.93
CA ALA A 44 12.92 -21.11 -17.66
C ALA A 44 11.85 -21.47 -16.62
N LEU A 45 11.71 -20.68 -15.56
CA LEU A 45 10.62 -20.83 -14.59
C LEU A 45 9.26 -20.55 -15.26
N GLY A 46 9.19 -19.62 -16.21
CA GLY A 46 8.03 -19.42 -17.08
C GLY A 46 7.68 -20.67 -17.89
N THR A 47 8.68 -21.34 -18.49
CA THR A 47 8.52 -22.63 -19.20
C THR A 47 7.97 -23.72 -18.26
N LEU A 48 8.56 -23.87 -17.07
CA LEU A 48 8.07 -24.84 -16.08
C LEU A 48 6.64 -24.53 -15.65
N THR A 49 6.33 -23.26 -15.41
CA THR A 49 4.99 -22.80 -15.03
C THR A 49 3.98 -23.07 -16.16
N LEU A 50 4.36 -22.85 -17.42
CA LEU A 50 3.53 -23.18 -18.58
C LEU A 50 3.20 -24.67 -18.59
N LEU A 51 4.21 -25.54 -18.47
CA LEU A 51 4.04 -26.99 -18.49
C LEU A 51 3.17 -27.50 -17.33
N ILE A 52 3.33 -26.95 -16.13
CA ILE A 52 2.45 -27.22 -14.97
C ILE A 52 1.01 -26.75 -15.25
N GLY A 53 0.85 -25.60 -15.91
CA GLY A 53 -0.44 -25.06 -16.29
C GLY A 53 -1.19 -25.93 -17.31
N LEU A 54 -0.46 -26.55 -18.24
CA LEU A 54 -1.01 -27.52 -19.20
C LEU A 54 -1.45 -28.81 -18.49
N GLY A 55 -0.63 -29.33 -17.60
CA GLY A 55 -1.00 -30.42 -16.68
C GLY A 55 -1.27 -31.79 -17.32
N SER A 56 -1.03 -31.96 -18.63
CA SER A 56 -1.09 -33.27 -19.29
C SER A 56 0.09 -34.17 -18.87
N PRO A 57 -0.01 -35.50 -19.00
CA PRO A 57 1.11 -36.42 -18.75
C PRO A 57 2.41 -36.03 -19.45
N ASP A 58 2.32 -35.67 -20.73
CA ASP A 58 3.48 -35.23 -21.52
C ASP A 58 4.06 -33.91 -20.99
N ALA A 59 3.20 -32.95 -20.62
CA ALA A 59 3.64 -31.67 -20.11
C ALA A 59 4.32 -31.79 -18.73
N ILE A 60 3.80 -32.61 -17.84
CA ILE A 60 4.42 -32.86 -16.53
C ILE A 60 5.75 -33.62 -16.69
N THR A 61 5.82 -34.59 -17.59
CA THR A 61 7.06 -35.30 -17.92
C THR A 61 8.10 -34.32 -18.46
N ALA A 62 7.74 -33.51 -19.46
CA ALA A 62 8.57 -32.44 -20.00
C ALA A 62 9.05 -31.48 -18.90
N MET A 63 8.16 -31.11 -17.96
CA MET A 63 8.46 -30.21 -16.85
C MET A 63 9.54 -30.77 -15.93
N VAL A 64 9.41 -32.04 -15.52
CA VAL A 64 10.38 -32.68 -14.63
C VAL A 64 11.75 -32.82 -15.31
N VAL A 65 11.77 -33.24 -16.58
CA VAL A 65 13.02 -33.34 -17.36
C VAL A 65 13.66 -31.95 -17.51
N PHE A 66 12.87 -30.92 -17.84
CA PHE A 66 13.35 -29.55 -17.98
C PHE A 66 13.84 -28.97 -16.66
N LEU A 67 13.18 -29.26 -15.54
CA LEU A 67 13.60 -28.82 -14.20
C LEU A 67 14.97 -29.40 -13.84
N LEU A 68 15.16 -30.70 -14.08
CA LEU A 68 16.44 -31.37 -13.85
C LEU A 68 17.54 -30.79 -14.74
N ALA A 69 17.26 -30.66 -16.04
CA ALA A 69 18.18 -30.07 -17.01
C ALA A 69 18.59 -28.64 -16.60
N HIS A 70 17.59 -27.82 -16.22
CA HIS A 70 17.77 -26.45 -15.78
C HIS A 70 18.67 -26.33 -14.56
N ALA A 71 18.42 -27.15 -13.52
CA ALA A 71 19.23 -27.13 -12.32
C ALA A 71 20.72 -27.40 -12.62
N LEU A 72 21.01 -28.38 -13.50
CA LEU A 72 22.36 -28.75 -13.88
C LEU A 72 23.08 -27.63 -14.65
N TYR A 73 22.54 -27.19 -15.79
CA TYR A 73 23.25 -26.19 -16.60
C TYR A 73 23.28 -24.81 -15.91
N LYS A 74 22.23 -24.43 -15.19
CA LYS A 74 22.16 -23.10 -14.58
C LYS A 74 23.13 -22.99 -13.40
N GLY A 75 23.21 -24.04 -12.58
CA GLY A 75 24.21 -24.13 -11.52
C GLY A 75 25.62 -24.01 -12.07
N ALA A 76 25.93 -24.74 -13.14
CA ALA A 76 27.22 -24.64 -13.82
C ALA A 76 27.51 -23.21 -14.34
N LEU A 77 26.57 -22.60 -15.05
CA LEU A 77 26.75 -21.27 -15.64
C LEU A 77 26.92 -20.15 -14.59
N PHE A 78 26.21 -20.20 -13.46
CA PHE A 78 26.41 -19.22 -12.38
C PHE A 78 27.77 -19.35 -11.70
N MET A 79 28.24 -20.58 -11.49
CA MET A 79 29.58 -20.82 -10.95
C MET A 79 30.67 -20.35 -11.93
N ILE A 80 30.50 -20.61 -13.23
CA ILE A 80 31.40 -20.09 -14.27
C ILE A 80 31.38 -18.56 -14.33
N ALA A 81 30.20 -17.93 -14.26
CA ALA A 81 30.11 -16.47 -14.18
C ALA A 81 30.83 -15.93 -12.93
N GLY A 82 30.79 -16.66 -11.81
CA GLY A 82 31.56 -16.36 -10.61
C GLY A 82 33.07 -16.49 -10.81
N ALA A 83 33.53 -17.53 -11.50
CA ALA A 83 34.94 -17.71 -11.87
C ALA A 83 35.45 -16.58 -12.78
N VAL A 84 34.67 -16.21 -13.81
CA VAL A 84 35.02 -15.08 -14.69
C VAL A 84 35.07 -13.76 -13.92
N ASP A 85 34.10 -13.49 -13.05
CA ASP A 85 34.05 -12.29 -12.20
C ASP A 85 35.27 -12.23 -11.26
N HIS A 86 35.64 -13.36 -10.65
CA HIS A 86 36.82 -13.46 -9.77
C HIS A 86 38.15 -13.26 -10.50
N GLU A 87 38.28 -13.78 -11.73
CA GLU A 87 39.55 -13.71 -12.48
C GLU A 87 39.72 -12.45 -13.31
N THR A 88 38.63 -11.78 -13.69
CA THR A 88 38.69 -10.56 -14.52
C THR A 88 38.28 -9.29 -13.78
N ALA A 89 37.66 -9.40 -12.59
CA ALA A 89 37.04 -8.29 -11.84
C ALA A 89 35.98 -7.51 -12.65
N THR A 90 35.42 -8.14 -13.68
CA THR A 90 34.27 -7.62 -14.42
C THR A 90 33.40 -8.76 -14.90
N ARG A 91 32.12 -8.49 -15.06
CA ARG A 91 31.12 -9.44 -15.55
C ARG A 91 30.34 -8.89 -16.74
N ASN A 92 30.82 -7.79 -17.31
CA ASN A 92 30.22 -7.17 -18.48
C ASN A 92 30.74 -7.88 -19.75
N VAL A 93 29.87 -8.59 -20.46
CA VAL A 93 30.19 -9.33 -21.69
C VAL A 93 30.73 -8.45 -22.82
N GLU A 94 30.50 -7.13 -22.77
CA GLU A 94 31.05 -6.18 -23.75
C GLU A 94 32.52 -5.84 -23.50
N LEU A 95 32.99 -6.01 -22.25
CA LEU A 95 34.38 -5.77 -21.86
C LEU A 95 35.23 -7.04 -21.92
N LEU A 96 34.58 -8.20 -21.84
CA LEU A 96 35.22 -9.51 -21.91
C LEU A 96 35.47 -9.91 -23.38
N GLY A 97 36.49 -10.76 -23.59
CA GLY A 97 36.87 -11.28 -24.91
C GLY A 97 38.14 -12.12 -24.86
N GLY A 98 38.19 -13.19 -25.66
CA GLY A 98 39.38 -14.03 -25.86
C GLY A 98 39.87 -14.84 -24.65
N LEU A 99 39.06 -14.98 -23.60
CA LEU A 99 39.48 -15.65 -22.36
C LEU A 99 39.87 -17.12 -22.53
N ARG A 100 39.45 -17.82 -23.59
CA ARG A 100 39.80 -19.24 -23.81
C ARG A 100 41.32 -19.50 -23.89
N ARG A 101 42.12 -18.47 -24.22
CA ARG A 101 43.59 -18.58 -24.30
C ARG A 101 44.25 -18.64 -22.93
N VAL A 102 43.61 -18.05 -21.91
CA VAL A 102 44.11 -17.91 -20.54
C VAL A 102 43.35 -18.75 -19.53
N MET A 103 42.10 -19.10 -19.84
CA MET A 103 41.19 -19.93 -19.04
C MET A 103 40.55 -21.06 -19.89
N PRO A 104 41.33 -21.96 -20.52
CA PRO A 104 40.82 -22.98 -21.43
C PRO A 104 39.87 -23.99 -20.76
N ILE A 105 40.09 -24.37 -19.50
CA ILE A 105 39.24 -25.32 -18.77
C ILE A 105 37.90 -24.66 -18.46
N THR A 106 37.93 -23.45 -17.89
CA THR A 106 36.70 -22.67 -17.64
C THR A 106 35.91 -22.45 -18.93
N ALA A 107 36.58 -22.15 -20.05
CA ALA A 107 35.94 -21.99 -21.35
C ALA A 107 35.28 -23.28 -21.87
N GLY A 108 35.92 -24.45 -21.69
CA GLY A 108 35.36 -25.74 -22.08
C GLY A 108 34.10 -26.09 -21.29
N ILE A 109 34.12 -25.86 -19.96
CA ILE A 109 32.96 -26.08 -19.09
C ILE A 109 31.83 -25.09 -19.42
N ALA A 110 32.17 -23.82 -19.65
CA ALA A 110 31.22 -22.79 -20.07
C ALA A 110 30.53 -23.18 -21.39
N LEU A 111 31.30 -23.69 -22.35
CA LEU A 111 30.78 -24.16 -23.63
C LEU A 111 29.82 -25.34 -23.44
N LEU A 112 30.20 -26.36 -22.67
CA LEU A 112 29.33 -27.52 -22.42
C LEU A 112 28.03 -27.11 -21.70
N ALA A 113 28.13 -26.24 -20.69
CA ALA A 113 26.96 -25.73 -19.98
C ALA A 113 26.08 -24.85 -20.88
N ALA A 114 26.66 -24.08 -21.80
CA ALA A 114 25.92 -23.26 -22.75
C ALA A 114 25.25 -24.09 -23.87
N VAL A 115 25.89 -25.17 -24.32
CA VAL A 115 25.25 -26.16 -25.20
C VAL A 115 24.00 -26.73 -24.51
N SER A 116 24.12 -27.07 -23.23
CA SER A 116 22.98 -27.48 -22.41
C SER A 116 21.92 -26.38 -22.27
N LEU A 117 22.27 -25.12 -22.01
CA LEU A 117 21.30 -24.00 -21.99
C LEU A 117 20.56 -23.83 -23.33
N SER A 118 21.26 -24.00 -24.46
CA SER A 118 20.67 -23.86 -25.79
C SER A 118 19.68 -24.98 -26.15
N GLY A 119 19.74 -26.10 -25.42
CA GLY A 119 18.96 -27.30 -25.70
C GLY A 119 19.29 -27.90 -27.06
N PHE A 120 20.58 -27.99 -27.40
CA PHE A 120 21.05 -28.58 -28.66
C PHE A 120 22.18 -29.59 -28.40
N GLY A 121 22.25 -30.64 -29.21
CA GLY A 121 23.26 -31.70 -29.10
C GLY A 121 22.87 -32.80 -28.10
N PRO A 122 23.81 -33.69 -27.73
CA PRO A 122 23.53 -34.89 -26.94
C PRO A 122 23.40 -34.63 -25.42
N VAL A 123 22.61 -33.62 -25.04
CA VAL A 123 22.47 -33.14 -23.65
C VAL A 123 21.02 -33.31 -23.16
N LEU A 124 20.83 -33.49 -21.85
CA LEU A 124 19.49 -33.67 -21.27
C LEU A 124 18.51 -32.54 -21.65
N SER A 125 19.00 -31.30 -21.76
CA SER A 125 18.17 -30.16 -22.16
C SER A 125 17.64 -30.24 -23.59
N PHE A 126 18.27 -31.01 -24.49
CA PHE A 126 17.73 -31.26 -25.83
C PHE A 126 16.45 -32.09 -25.70
N ILE A 127 16.51 -33.20 -24.95
CA ILE A 127 15.34 -34.05 -24.65
C ILE A 127 14.23 -33.22 -23.99
N ALA A 128 14.58 -32.41 -22.98
CA ALA A 128 13.63 -31.53 -22.30
C ALA A 128 12.90 -30.57 -23.25
N LYS A 129 13.62 -30.04 -24.25
CA LYS A 129 13.11 -29.09 -25.23
C LYS A 129 12.22 -29.75 -26.27
N GLU A 130 12.57 -30.94 -26.74
CA GLU A 130 11.71 -31.70 -27.64
C GLU A 130 10.39 -32.08 -26.96
N LEU A 131 10.45 -32.56 -25.71
CA LEU A 131 9.26 -32.85 -24.90
C LEU A 131 8.40 -31.61 -24.66
N LEU A 132 9.01 -30.44 -24.45
CA LEU A 132 8.27 -29.16 -24.38
C LEU A 132 7.50 -28.90 -25.68
N PHE A 133 8.13 -29.07 -26.83
CA PHE A 133 7.48 -28.85 -28.12
C PHE A 133 6.35 -29.84 -28.38
N GLU A 134 6.55 -31.11 -28.07
CA GLU A 134 5.50 -32.13 -28.17
C GLU A 134 4.34 -31.78 -27.23
N ALA A 135 4.61 -31.46 -25.97
CA ALA A 135 3.57 -31.12 -25.00
C ALA A 135 2.72 -29.92 -25.41
N VAL A 136 3.30 -28.86 -25.98
CA VAL A 136 2.53 -27.69 -26.42
C VAL A 136 1.74 -27.94 -27.70
N LEU A 137 2.23 -28.81 -28.60
CA LEU A 137 1.55 -29.14 -29.86
C LEU A 137 0.30 -30.00 -29.65
N HIS A 138 0.28 -30.84 -28.61
CA HIS A 138 -0.88 -31.66 -28.25
C HIS A 138 -2.03 -30.86 -27.60
N VAL A 139 -1.85 -29.55 -27.36
CA VAL A 139 -2.91 -28.70 -26.81
C VAL A 139 -3.90 -28.32 -27.91
N GLU A 140 -5.15 -28.79 -27.79
CA GLU A 140 -6.21 -28.48 -28.75
C GLU A 140 -6.49 -26.97 -28.88
N GLY A 141 -6.70 -26.51 -30.11
CA GLY A 141 -7.08 -25.13 -30.44
C GLY A 141 -5.95 -24.08 -30.40
N ILE A 142 -5.04 -24.15 -29.42
CA ILE A 142 -3.97 -23.15 -29.22
C ILE A 142 -2.54 -23.70 -29.38
N GLY A 143 -2.38 -24.99 -29.68
CA GLY A 143 -1.07 -25.64 -29.73
C GLY A 143 -0.09 -25.00 -30.72
N LEU A 144 -0.57 -24.51 -31.87
CA LEU A 144 0.28 -23.77 -32.82
C LEU A 144 0.82 -22.45 -32.22
N VAL A 145 -0.02 -21.71 -31.51
CA VAL A 145 0.37 -20.44 -30.87
C VAL A 145 1.41 -20.72 -29.79
N LEU A 146 1.15 -21.70 -28.93
CA LEU A 146 2.10 -22.11 -27.88
C LEU A 146 3.40 -22.67 -28.48
N GLY A 147 3.33 -23.40 -29.59
CA GLY A 147 4.48 -23.90 -30.34
C GLY A 147 5.36 -22.77 -30.87
N VAL A 148 4.77 -21.75 -31.50
CA VAL A 148 5.51 -20.55 -31.95
C VAL A 148 6.15 -19.82 -30.76
N VAL A 149 5.39 -19.63 -29.68
CA VAL A 149 5.89 -19.03 -28.43
C VAL A 149 7.07 -19.82 -27.85
N ALA A 150 6.98 -21.14 -27.81
CA ALA A 150 8.04 -22.03 -27.33
C ALA A 150 9.29 -21.99 -28.23
N VAL A 151 9.12 -21.94 -29.56
CA VAL A 151 10.24 -21.81 -30.51
C VAL A 151 10.96 -20.48 -30.34
N LEU A 152 10.22 -19.39 -30.19
CA LEU A 152 10.80 -18.06 -29.94
C LEU A 152 11.57 -18.04 -28.61
N ALA A 153 10.96 -18.53 -27.53
CA ALA A 153 11.64 -18.63 -26.22
C ALA A 153 12.89 -19.51 -26.27
N SER A 154 12.82 -20.63 -26.99
CA SER A 154 13.96 -21.51 -27.22
C SER A 154 15.07 -20.87 -28.06
N GLY A 155 14.71 -20.06 -29.05
CA GLY A 155 15.67 -19.27 -29.83
C GLY A 155 16.34 -18.18 -29.00
N LEU A 156 15.62 -17.60 -28.04
CA LEU A 156 16.20 -16.71 -27.04
C LEU A 156 17.27 -17.46 -26.22
N PHE A 157 16.94 -18.63 -25.65
CA PHE A 157 17.94 -19.43 -24.90
C PHE A 157 19.20 -19.74 -25.69
N VAL A 158 19.07 -20.05 -26.99
CA VAL A 158 20.22 -20.22 -27.91
C VAL A 158 21.02 -18.91 -28.03
N THR A 159 20.33 -17.78 -28.21
CA THR A 159 20.97 -16.45 -28.27
C THR A 159 21.74 -16.14 -27.00
N GLU A 160 21.15 -16.33 -25.83
CA GLU A 160 21.80 -16.06 -24.55
C GLU A 160 22.97 -17.01 -24.28
N ALA A 161 22.84 -18.29 -24.65
CA ALA A 161 23.95 -19.25 -24.59
C ALA A 161 25.15 -18.78 -25.44
N LEU A 162 24.89 -18.26 -26.64
CA LEU A 162 25.93 -17.68 -27.50
C LEU A 162 26.51 -16.39 -26.90
N ILE A 163 25.69 -15.52 -26.30
CA ILE A 163 26.17 -14.30 -25.63
C ILE A 163 27.10 -14.65 -24.46
N ILE A 164 26.68 -15.55 -23.58
CA ILE A 164 27.42 -15.92 -22.35
C ILE A 164 28.73 -16.66 -22.67
N THR A 165 28.80 -17.37 -23.80
CA THR A 165 29.99 -18.17 -24.14
C THR A 165 30.86 -17.53 -25.20
N ILE A 166 30.30 -17.11 -26.34
CA ILE A 166 31.10 -16.62 -27.46
C ILE A 166 31.72 -15.26 -27.13
N ARG A 167 30.98 -14.35 -26.48
CA ARG A 167 31.51 -12.99 -26.18
C ARG A 167 32.66 -13.02 -25.18
N PRO A 168 32.59 -13.72 -24.03
CA PRO A 168 33.68 -13.68 -23.06
C PRO A 168 34.90 -14.51 -23.48
N PHE A 169 34.69 -15.67 -24.11
CA PHE A 169 35.77 -16.64 -24.29
C PHE A 169 36.42 -16.63 -25.68
N PHE A 170 35.71 -16.20 -26.73
CA PHE A 170 36.22 -16.20 -28.10
C PHE A 170 36.61 -14.79 -28.57
N GLY A 171 37.28 -14.69 -29.72
CA GLY A 171 37.80 -13.43 -30.26
C GLY A 171 39.20 -13.07 -29.72
N GLU A 172 39.54 -11.79 -29.82
CA GLU A 172 40.80 -11.24 -29.31
C GLU A 172 40.76 -11.08 -27.79
N LEU A 173 41.89 -11.34 -27.14
CA LEU A 173 42.02 -11.16 -25.69
C LEU A 173 41.94 -9.68 -25.36
N ARG A 174 40.95 -9.29 -24.54
CA ARG A 174 40.76 -7.91 -24.10
C ARG A 174 41.40 -7.69 -22.75
N ALA A 175 41.92 -6.48 -22.52
CA ALA A 175 42.43 -6.08 -21.22
C ALA A 175 41.27 -5.97 -20.22
N THR A 176 41.36 -6.72 -19.13
CA THR A 176 40.40 -6.71 -18.02
C THR A 176 41.01 -6.04 -16.78
N PRO A 177 40.19 -5.52 -15.84
CA PRO A 177 40.70 -4.86 -14.64
C PRO A 177 41.66 -5.70 -13.80
N LYS A 178 41.43 -7.01 -13.73
CA LYS A 178 42.39 -8.01 -13.20
C LYS A 178 42.94 -8.83 -14.35
N ALA A 179 44.25 -9.09 -14.36
CA ALA A 179 44.88 -9.96 -15.35
C ALA A 179 44.37 -11.41 -15.15
N PRO A 180 43.68 -11.99 -16.14
CA PRO A 180 43.01 -13.27 -15.96
C PRO A 180 44.00 -14.42 -16.04
N HIS A 181 43.83 -15.40 -15.16
CA HIS A 181 44.45 -16.72 -15.23
C HIS A 181 43.38 -17.79 -15.04
N GLU A 182 43.71 -19.04 -15.34
CA GLU A 182 42.77 -20.15 -15.13
C GLU A 182 42.27 -20.18 -13.68
N ALA A 183 40.97 -20.43 -13.53
CA ALA A 183 40.36 -20.50 -12.21
C ALA A 183 40.95 -21.68 -11.42
N PRO A 184 41.08 -21.57 -10.08
CA PRO A 184 41.52 -22.69 -9.27
C PRO A 184 40.54 -23.87 -9.36
N ALA A 185 41.03 -25.10 -9.13
CA ALA A 185 40.22 -26.32 -9.22
C ALA A 185 38.96 -26.28 -8.35
N SER A 186 39.01 -25.64 -7.19
CA SER A 186 37.86 -25.45 -6.31
C SER A 186 36.71 -24.68 -6.96
N MET A 187 36.98 -23.83 -7.95
CA MET A 187 35.98 -23.02 -8.64
C MET A 187 35.44 -23.68 -9.91
N TRP A 188 36.24 -24.46 -10.63
CA TRP A 188 35.78 -25.10 -11.86
C TRP A 188 35.30 -26.55 -11.70
N LEU A 189 35.67 -27.25 -10.62
CA LEU A 189 35.27 -28.66 -10.42
C LEU A 189 33.74 -28.81 -10.27
N GLY A 190 33.11 -27.94 -9.47
CA GLY A 190 31.65 -27.90 -9.30
C GLY A 190 30.89 -27.73 -10.63
N PRO A 191 31.15 -26.67 -11.41
CA PRO A 191 30.47 -26.51 -12.70
C PRO A 191 30.84 -27.59 -13.72
N ALA A 192 32.06 -28.15 -13.68
CA ALA A 192 32.43 -29.28 -14.53
C ALA A 192 31.56 -30.51 -14.26
N LEU A 193 31.38 -30.88 -12.98
CA LEU A 193 30.54 -32.00 -12.57
C LEU A 193 29.08 -31.82 -13.02
N LEU A 194 28.53 -30.62 -12.83
CA LEU A 194 27.15 -30.32 -13.24
C LEU A 194 26.96 -30.36 -14.76
N ALA A 195 27.90 -29.76 -15.52
CA ALA A 195 27.85 -29.78 -16.98
C ALA A 195 28.04 -31.19 -17.55
N ALA A 196 28.98 -31.96 -16.98
CA ALA A 196 29.21 -33.35 -17.34
C ALA A 196 28.01 -34.25 -17.01
N ALA A 197 27.36 -34.07 -15.85
CA ALA A 197 26.15 -34.80 -15.50
C ALA A 197 25.03 -34.57 -16.52
N GLY A 198 24.82 -33.33 -16.98
CA GLY A 198 23.83 -33.01 -18.01
C GLY A 198 24.11 -33.70 -19.36
N LEU A 199 25.40 -33.88 -19.72
CA LEU A 199 25.82 -34.63 -20.90
C LEU A 199 25.64 -36.13 -20.73
N VAL A 200 26.11 -36.70 -19.61
CA VAL A 200 26.01 -38.14 -19.32
C VAL A 200 24.56 -38.58 -19.28
N ILE A 201 23.69 -37.82 -18.62
CA ILE A 201 22.25 -38.12 -18.58
C ILE A 201 21.61 -37.92 -19.97
N GLY A 202 22.07 -36.94 -20.77
CA GLY A 202 21.61 -36.77 -22.15
C GLY A 202 21.93 -37.96 -23.06
N LEU A 203 23.13 -38.54 -22.91
CA LEU A 203 23.55 -39.74 -23.65
C LEU A 203 22.88 -41.02 -23.13
N GLY A 204 22.58 -41.08 -21.84
CA GLY A 204 21.92 -42.21 -21.18
C GLY A 204 20.67 -41.79 -20.41
N PRO A 205 19.58 -41.35 -21.10
CA PRO A 205 18.40 -40.83 -20.42
C PRO A 205 17.66 -41.87 -19.57
N ALA A 206 17.83 -43.16 -19.86
CA ALA A 206 17.36 -44.28 -19.05
C ALA A 206 17.84 -44.22 -17.58
N LEU A 207 18.98 -43.57 -17.31
CA LEU A 207 19.51 -43.39 -15.95
C LEU A 207 18.55 -42.61 -15.04
N VAL A 208 17.73 -41.73 -15.60
CA VAL A 208 16.80 -40.86 -14.84
C VAL A 208 15.33 -41.08 -15.20
N ALA A 209 15.03 -41.66 -16.38
CA ALA A 209 13.68 -41.84 -16.90
C ALA A 209 12.74 -42.51 -15.89
N GLN A 210 13.10 -43.70 -15.40
CA GLN A 210 12.28 -44.44 -14.44
C GLN A 210 12.46 -44.00 -12.98
N PRO A 211 13.69 -43.95 -12.42
CA PRO A 211 13.86 -43.74 -10.98
C PRO A 211 13.53 -42.31 -10.54
N ILE A 212 13.61 -41.32 -11.43
CA ILE A 212 13.42 -39.90 -11.10
C ILE A 212 12.21 -39.34 -11.84
N VAL A 213 12.19 -39.41 -13.18
CA VAL A 213 11.19 -38.70 -13.99
C VAL A 213 9.81 -39.34 -13.87
N ALA A 214 9.70 -40.65 -14.04
CA ALA A 214 8.44 -41.39 -13.90
C ALA A 214 7.91 -41.31 -12.45
N ALA A 215 8.79 -41.49 -11.46
CA ALA A 215 8.42 -41.37 -10.05
C ALA A 215 7.86 -39.98 -9.70
N ALA A 216 8.54 -38.90 -10.12
CA ALA A 216 8.09 -37.54 -9.87
C ALA A 216 6.81 -37.20 -10.64
N SER A 217 6.73 -37.58 -11.92
CA SER A 217 5.54 -37.32 -12.76
C SER A 217 4.32 -38.05 -12.23
N SER A 218 4.49 -39.30 -11.80
CA SER A 218 3.41 -40.09 -11.20
C SER A 218 2.94 -39.51 -9.86
N ALA A 219 3.86 -38.97 -9.06
CA ALA A 219 3.53 -38.30 -7.80
C ALA A 219 2.74 -37.01 -8.03
N ILE A 220 3.08 -36.23 -9.06
CA ILE A 220 2.39 -34.98 -9.41
C ILE A 220 0.99 -35.24 -9.96
N LEU A 221 0.85 -36.25 -10.83
CA LEU A 221 -0.42 -36.56 -11.50
C LEU A 221 -1.33 -37.49 -10.71
N HIS A 222 -0.82 -38.07 -9.61
CA HIS A 222 -1.51 -39.09 -8.82
C HIS A 222 -1.97 -40.31 -9.64
N ALA A 223 -1.21 -40.64 -10.69
CA ALA A 223 -1.46 -41.76 -11.58
C ALA A 223 -0.12 -42.34 -12.07
N PRO A 224 -0.01 -43.65 -12.36
CA PRO A 224 1.21 -44.21 -12.92
C PRO A 224 1.48 -43.61 -14.30
N VAL A 225 2.67 -43.03 -14.47
CA VAL A 225 3.16 -42.49 -15.74
C VAL A 225 4.37 -43.30 -16.17
N GLU A 226 4.23 -44.02 -17.29
CA GLU A 226 5.37 -44.63 -17.95
C GLU A 226 6.11 -43.57 -18.76
N VAL A 227 7.41 -43.45 -18.52
CA VAL A 227 8.27 -42.48 -19.17
C VAL A 227 9.31 -43.23 -19.99
N ASP A 228 9.23 -43.09 -21.31
CA ASP A 228 10.30 -43.48 -22.21
C ASP A 228 11.02 -42.22 -22.71
N LEU A 229 12.33 -42.17 -22.48
CA LEU A 229 13.15 -41.04 -22.91
C LEU A 229 14.18 -41.57 -23.89
N ALA A 230 14.11 -41.13 -25.13
CA ALA A 230 15.19 -41.30 -26.09
C ALA A 230 15.88 -39.97 -26.38
N LEU A 231 17.18 -40.03 -26.67
CA LEU A 231 17.91 -38.87 -27.16
C LEU A 231 17.45 -38.46 -28.57
N TRP A 232 16.95 -39.41 -29.36
CA TRP A 232 16.59 -39.18 -30.75
C TRP A 232 15.38 -40.05 -31.13
N HIS A 233 14.28 -39.41 -31.52
CA HIS A 233 13.03 -40.07 -31.90
C HIS A 233 12.80 -40.11 -33.44
N GLY A 234 13.79 -39.69 -34.24
CA GLY A 234 13.68 -39.60 -35.70
C GLY A 234 13.42 -38.18 -36.21
N PHE A 235 13.14 -38.07 -37.51
CA PHE A 235 12.73 -36.79 -38.11
C PHE A 235 11.26 -36.51 -37.80
N ASN A 236 11.01 -35.71 -36.76
CA ASN A 236 9.68 -35.30 -36.33
C ASN A 236 9.52 -33.75 -36.33
N LEU A 237 8.31 -33.28 -36.02
CA LEU A 237 8.01 -31.85 -35.99
C LEU A 237 8.78 -31.12 -34.86
N ALA A 238 8.97 -31.77 -33.71
CA ALA A 238 9.72 -31.22 -32.57
C ALA A 238 11.19 -30.95 -32.93
N LEU A 239 11.84 -31.86 -33.66
CA LEU A 239 13.19 -31.67 -34.19
C LEU A 239 13.24 -30.47 -35.16
N GLY A 240 12.24 -30.37 -36.05
CA GLY A 240 12.10 -29.21 -36.95
C GLY A 240 12.00 -27.89 -36.18
N MET A 241 11.20 -27.85 -35.12
CA MET A 241 11.08 -26.70 -34.21
C MET A 241 12.39 -26.40 -33.47
N THR A 242 13.15 -27.43 -33.08
CA THR A 242 14.49 -27.26 -32.49
C THR A 242 15.48 -26.62 -33.46
N LEU A 243 15.51 -27.10 -34.71
CA LEU A 243 16.36 -26.52 -35.76
C LEU A 243 15.98 -25.07 -36.07
N ILE A 244 14.69 -24.76 -36.15
CA ILE A 244 14.19 -23.38 -36.31
C ILE A 244 14.60 -22.53 -35.11
N SER A 245 14.47 -23.02 -33.89
CA SER A 245 14.89 -22.29 -32.68
C SER A 245 16.39 -21.97 -32.71
N VAL A 246 17.23 -22.91 -33.13
CA VAL A 246 18.67 -22.69 -33.28
C VAL A 246 18.95 -21.62 -34.35
N LEU A 247 18.27 -21.69 -35.50
CA LEU A 247 18.39 -20.68 -36.55
C LEU A 247 17.98 -19.29 -36.05
N VAL A 248 16.82 -19.18 -35.40
CA VAL A 248 16.33 -17.94 -34.79
C VAL A 248 17.37 -17.39 -33.81
N GLY A 249 17.92 -18.24 -32.94
CA GLY A 249 18.91 -17.82 -31.96
C GLY A 249 20.22 -17.33 -32.56
N ILE A 250 20.71 -17.97 -33.62
CA ILE A 250 21.90 -17.54 -34.35
C ILE A 250 21.66 -16.19 -35.05
N VAL A 251 20.50 -16.00 -35.68
CA VAL A 251 20.12 -14.75 -36.34
C VAL A 251 20.03 -13.60 -35.32
N LEU A 252 19.35 -13.84 -34.19
CA LEU A 252 19.24 -12.86 -33.10
C LEU A 252 20.61 -12.53 -32.49
N TYR A 253 21.48 -13.52 -32.30
CA TYR A 253 22.84 -13.30 -31.80
C TYR A 253 23.66 -12.39 -32.73
N ARG A 254 23.59 -12.63 -34.05
CA ARG A 254 24.28 -11.78 -35.04
C ARG A 254 23.73 -10.34 -35.02
N GLY A 255 22.41 -10.19 -34.84
CA GLY A 255 21.74 -8.90 -34.72
C GLY A 255 21.79 -8.28 -33.31
N TRP A 256 22.37 -8.94 -32.32
CA TRP A 256 22.22 -8.57 -30.90
C TRP A 256 22.67 -7.13 -30.59
N VAL A 257 23.77 -6.68 -31.22
CA VAL A 257 24.27 -5.31 -31.07
C VAL A 257 23.24 -4.28 -31.58
N LEU A 258 22.52 -4.59 -32.66
CA LEU A 258 21.48 -3.73 -33.22
C LEU A 258 20.23 -3.73 -32.33
N VAL A 259 19.78 -4.90 -31.89
CA VAL A 259 18.65 -5.05 -30.95
C VAL A 259 18.91 -4.23 -29.68
N ARG A 260 20.13 -4.26 -29.16
CA ARG A 260 20.48 -3.49 -27.96
C ARG A 260 20.54 -1.97 -28.22
N ARG A 261 20.88 -1.51 -29.43
CA ARG A 261 20.80 -0.08 -29.79
C ARG A 261 19.37 0.46 -29.74
N THR A 262 18.36 -0.42 -29.86
CA THR A 262 16.95 -0.03 -29.70
C THR A 262 16.48 0.03 -28.25
N THR A 263 17.26 -0.42 -27.26
CA THR A 263 16.91 -0.34 -25.83
C THR A 263 16.41 1.06 -25.42
N PRO A 264 17.14 2.17 -25.63
CA PRO A 264 16.67 3.50 -25.22
C PRO A 264 15.39 3.96 -25.95
N LEU A 265 15.11 3.43 -27.15
CA LEU A 265 13.85 3.69 -27.85
C LEU A 265 12.70 2.94 -27.18
N ILE A 266 12.90 1.68 -26.81
CA ILE A 266 11.92 0.86 -26.10
C ILE A 266 11.62 1.46 -24.72
N GLU A 267 12.64 1.89 -23.99
CA GLU A 267 12.47 2.61 -22.72
C GLU A 267 11.62 3.87 -22.89
N ARG A 268 11.86 4.63 -23.97
CA ARG A 268 11.11 5.85 -24.28
C ARG A 268 9.68 5.59 -24.73
N VAL A 269 9.43 4.51 -25.48
CA VAL A 269 8.12 4.16 -26.04
C VAL A 269 7.23 3.46 -25.01
N LEU A 270 7.77 2.46 -24.29
CA LEU A 270 7.03 1.79 -23.23
C LEU A 270 6.90 2.68 -21.99
N GLY A 271 7.88 3.55 -21.72
CA GLY A 271 7.84 4.48 -20.59
C GLY A 271 7.92 3.82 -19.21
N PHE A 272 8.05 2.49 -19.14
CA PHE A 272 8.19 1.72 -17.91
C PHE A 272 9.13 0.52 -18.13
N TRP A 273 10.03 0.27 -17.18
CA TRP A 273 10.58 -1.08 -17.00
C TRP A 273 9.74 -1.84 -15.98
N PRO A 274 9.62 -3.18 -16.07
CA PRO A 274 8.91 -3.96 -15.05
C PRO A 274 9.38 -3.69 -13.61
N SER A 275 10.67 -3.38 -13.42
CA SER A 275 11.24 -2.97 -12.12
C SER A 275 10.72 -1.63 -11.58
N ASP A 276 10.16 -0.76 -12.43
CA ASP A 276 9.60 0.54 -12.04
C ASP A 276 8.18 0.41 -11.50
N THR A 277 7.44 -0.60 -11.96
CA THR A 277 6.05 -0.84 -11.54
C THR A 277 5.92 -0.95 -10.03
N TYR A 278 6.85 -1.67 -9.39
CA TYR A 278 6.88 -1.78 -7.92
C TYR A 278 7.06 -0.41 -7.24
N ARG A 279 7.94 0.44 -7.77
CA ARG A 279 8.16 1.80 -7.25
C ARG A 279 6.92 2.67 -7.42
N TYR A 280 6.26 2.62 -8.58
CA TYR A 280 5.04 3.38 -8.82
C TYR A 280 3.90 2.96 -7.89
N ILE A 281 3.74 1.66 -7.60
CA ILE A 281 2.75 1.15 -6.66
C ILE A 281 3.03 1.70 -5.26
N LEU A 282 4.28 1.61 -4.78
CA LEU A 282 4.66 2.15 -3.47
C LEU A 282 4.45 3.66 -3.37
N ASP A 283 4.83 4.40 -4.40
CA ASP A 283 4.59 5.84 -4.46
C ASP A 283 3.10 6.18 -4.47
N GLY A 284 2.28 5.38 -5.16
CA GLY A 284 0.82 5.48 -5.16
C GLY A 284 0.24 5.32 -3.76
N ILE A 285 0.67 4.27 -3.03
CA ILE A 285 0.26 4.03 -1.63
C ILE A 285 0.62 5.24 -0.75
N ASN A 286 1.85 5.76 -0.88
CA ASN A 286 2.30 6.91 -0.10
C ASN A 286 1.57 8.21 -0.47
N ARG A 287 1.16 8.39 -1.73
CA ARG A 287 0.33 9.53 -2.16
C ARG A 287 -1.08 9.42 -1.60
N LEU A 288 -1.66 8.23 -1.62
CA LEU A 288 -2.98 7.98 -1.04
C LEU A 288 -2.98 8.27 0.46
N ALA A 289 -2.01 7.72 1.19
CA ALA A 289 -1.85 7.97 2.62
C ALA A 289 -1.77 9.47 2.94
N ARG A 290 -0.91 10.22 2.24
CA ARG A 290 -0.79 11.67 2.40
C ARG A 290 -2.10 12.41 2.10
N THR A 291 -2.85 11.98 1.11
CA THR A 291 -4.12 12.59 0.72
C THR A 291 -5.18 12.35 1.79
N VAL A 292 -5.32 11.11 2.27
CA VAL A 292 -6.23 10.74 3.36
C VAL A 292 -5.90 11.54 4.62
N THR A 293 -4.62 11.60 5.02
CA THR A 293 -4.20 12.37 6.19
C THR A 293 -4.51 13.85 6.04
N ARG A 294 -4.26 14.46 4.87
CA ARG A 294 -4.58 15.88 4.64
C ARG A 294 -6.08 16.17 4.75
N VAL A 295 -6.92 15.26 4.28
CA VAL A 295 -8.38 15.41 4.34
C VAL A 295 -8.90 15.21 5.77
N LEU A 296 -8.44 14.18 6.47
CA LEU A 296 -8.94 13.86 7.80
C LEU A 296 -8.31 14.76 8.87
N GLN A 297 -6.99 14.95 8.86
CA GLN A 297 -6.23 15.71 9.85
C GLN A 297 -5.90 17.12 9.37
N SER A 298 -6.94 17.90 9.03
CA SER A 298 -6.78 19.26 8.48
C SER A 298 -6.16 20.28 9.44
N GLY A 299 -6.15 20.00 10.75
CA GLY A 299 -5.73 20.94 11.80
C GLY A 299 -6.80 21.98 12.18
N PHE A 300 -7.91 22.08 11.45
CA PHE A 300 -8.97 23.04 11.72
C PHE A 300 -10.12 22.40 12.52
N LEU A 301 -10.37 22.92 13.74
CA LEU A 301 -11.46 22.46 14.61
C LEU A 301 -12.81 22.39 13.90
N ARG A 302 -13.10 23.37 13.03
CA ARG A 302 -14.33 23.42 12.23
C ARG A 302 -14.55 22.15 11.41
N GLN A 303 -13.50 21.60 10.80
CA GLN A 303 -13.62 20.41 9.97
C GLN A 303 -13.86 19.16 10.81
N TYR A 304 -13.22 19.06 11.98
CA TYR A 304 -13.50 17.98 12.94
C TYR A 304 -14.94 18.06 13.47
N MET A 305 -15.41 19.26 13.83
CA MET A 305 -16.80 19.48 14.25
C MET A 305 -17.77 19.14 13.13
N PHE A 306 -17.50 19.59 11.90
CA PHE A 306 -18.30 19.21 10.73
C PHE A 306 -18.44 17.68 10.59
N VAL A 307 -17.34 16.94 10.69
CA VAL A 307 -17.35 15.47 10.57
C VAL A 307 -18.13 14.83 11.71
N ILE A 308 -17.92 15.26 12.96
CA ILE A 308 -18.63 14.73 14.12
C ILE A 308 -20.14 14.97 14.00
N LEU A 309 -20.53 16.22 13.72
CA LEU A 309 -21.92 16.62 13.57
C LEU A 309 -22.61 15.89 12.41
N LEU A 310 -21.94 15.78 11.26
CA LEU A 310 -22.46 15.03 10.11
C LEU A 310 -22.61 13.54 10.42
N ALA A 311 -21.63 12.94 11.10
CA ALA A 311 -21.69 11.54 11.52
C ALA A 311 -22.81 11.31 12.54
N THR A 312 -23.01 12.23 13.50
CA THR A 312 -24.13 12.17 14.45
C THR A 312 -25.46 12.22 13.72
N VAL A 313 -25.66 13.19 12.82
CA VAL A 313 -26.91 13.29 12.03
C VAL A 313 -27.13 12.04 11.19
N GLY A 314 -26.09 11.57 10.51
CA GLY A 314 -26.17 10.39 9.64
C GLY A 314 -26.46 9.11 10.41
N LEU A 315 -25.69 8.79 11.45
CA LEU A 315 -25.80 7.53 12.19
C LEU A 315 -27.03 7.49 13.10
N VAL A 316 -27.26 8.55 13.87
CA VAL A 316 -28.41 8.62 14.80
C VAL A 316 -29.70 8.81 14.03
N GLY A 317 -29.71 9.69 13.02
CA GLY A 317 -30.86 9.89 12.15
C GLY A 317 -31.24 8.63 11.37
N TYR A 318 -30.25 7.92 10.79
CA TYR A 318 -30.49 6.63 10.15
C TYR A 318 -31.10 5.62 11.14
N THR A 319 -30.55 5.51 12.34
CA THR A 319 -31.04 4.57 13.36
C THR A 319 -32.48 4.90 13.77
N LEU A 320 -32.78 6.18 13.98
CA LEU A 320 -34.12 6.65 14.35
C LEU A 320 -35.15 6.27 13.28
N VAL A 321 -34.85 6.60 12.01
CA VAL A 321 -35.75 6.31 10.89
C VAL A 321 -35.88 4.81 10.63
N ALA A 322 -34.77 4.06 10.67
CA ALA A 322 -34.76 2.64 10.33
C ALA A 322 -35.37 1.73 11.40
N LYS A 323 -35.24 2.07 12.69
CA LYS A 323 -35.71 1.23 13.80
C LYS A 323 -37.01 1.69 14.44
N ASN A 324 -37.19 3.00 14.61
CA ASN A 324 -38.29 3.54 15.41
C ASN A 324 -39.36 4.22 14.55
N GLY A 325 -39.10 4.43 13.26
CA GLY A 325 -39.93 5.29 12.42
C GLY A 325 -39.86 6.76 12.84
N LEU A 326 -40.57 7.62 12.14
CA LEU A 326 -40.78 8.99 12.60
C LEU A 326 -41.85 8.97 13.71
N PRO A 327 -41.71 9.81 14.77
CA PRO A 327 -42.75 9.92 15.79
C PRO A 327 -44.10 10.24 15.15
N ASP A 328 -45.18 9.62 15.66
CA ASP A 328 -46.54 9.95 15.25
C ASP A 328 -46.84 11.44 15.49
N ALA A 329 -47.75 11.99 14.68
CA ALA A 329 -48.04 13.43 14.61
C ALA A 329 -48.18 14.07 16.00
N LEU A 330 -47.57 15.26 16.15
CA LEU A 330 -47.59 16.10 17.34
C LEU A 330 -48.98 16.08 18.00
N ALA A 331 -49.11 15.37 19.11
CA ALA A 331 -50.28 15.50 19.97
C ALA A 331 -50.18 16.88 20.61
N TRP A 332 -50.85 17.88 20.01
CA TRP A 332 -50.91 19.22 20.54
C TRP A 332 -51.60 19.17 21.90
N THR A 333 -50.83 19.34 22.95
CA THR A 333 -51.35 19.62 24.28
C THR A 333 -51.84 21.08 24.32
N GLU A 334 -52.67 21.41 25.30
CA GLU A 334 -53.11 22.79 25.51
C GLU A 334 -51.90 23.69 25.85
N ILE A 335 -51.41 24.44 24.86
CA ILE A 335 -50.30 25.38 25.04
C ILE A 335 -50.84 26.62 25.72
N ARG A 336 -50.29 26.95 26.89
CA ARG A 336 -50.67 28.17 27.61
C ARG A 336 -50.01 29.39 26.96
N PHE A 337 -50.70 30.53 26.96
CA PHE A 337 -50.21 31.76 26.31
C PHE A 337 -48.80 32.16 26.76
N TYR A 338 -48.50 32.06 28.05
CA TYR A 338 -47.20 32.43 28.60
C TYR A 338 -46.08 31.45 28.19
N GLU A 339 -46.38 30.17 27.95
CA GLU A 339 -45.41 29.18 27.43
C GLU A 339 -45.06 29.49 25.98
N ALA A 340 -46.07 29.79 25.16
CA ALA A 340 -45.89 30.21 23.77
C ALA A 340 -45.10 31.52 23.66
N LEU A 341 -45.42 32.51 24.49
CA LEU A 341 -44.72 33.79 24.52
C LEU A 341 -43.25 33.62 24.89
N LEU A 342 -42.96 32.81 25.92
CA LEU A 342 -41.60 32.54 26.37
C LEU A 342 -40.78 31.79 25.31
N ALA A 343 -41.37 30.77 24.68
CA ALA A 343 -40.75 30.03 23.60
C ALA A 343 -40.46 30.94 22.38
N ALA A 344 -41.41 31.80 22.01
CA ALA A 344 -41.24 32.77 20.93
C ALA A 344 -40.11 33.76 21.23
N LEU A 345 -40.05 34.30 22.46
CA LEU A 345 -38.98 35.19 22.90
C LEU A 345 -37.61 34.50 22.78
N MET A 346 -37.48 33.28 23.32
CA MET A 346 -36.23 32.52 23.27
C MET A 346 -35.80 32.22 21.83
N LEU A 347 -36.74 31.85 20.95
CA LEU A 347 -36.47 31.58 19.54
C LEU A 347 -35.99 32.83 18.81
N LEU A 348 -36.70 33.96 18.99
CA LEU A 348 -36.31 35.25 18.40
C LEU A 348 -34.93 35.70 18.88
N SER A 349 -34.63 35.53 20.17
CA SER A 349 -33.31 35.81 20.75
C SER A 349 -32.22 34.90 20.19
N ALA A 350 -32.48 33.61 20.00
CA ALA A 350 -31.53 32.70 19.37
C ALA A 350 -31.28 33.07 17.90
N ILE A 351 -32.32 33.44 17.15
CA ILE A 351 -32.20 33.90 15.75
C ILE A 351 -31.42 35.22 15.68
N TYR A 352 -31.72 36.18 16.55
CA TYR A 352 -31.01 37.45 16.59
C TYR A 352 -29.51 37.27 16.86
N ALA A 353 -29.14 36.31 17.72
CA ALA A 353 -27.73 36.00 18.00
C ALA A 353 -26.93 35.59 16.74
N LEU A 354 -27.58 34.99 15.72
CA LEU A 354 -26.94 34.61 14.45
C LEU A 354 -26.50 35.80 13.60
N PHE A 355 -27.25 36.91 13.69
CA PHE A 355 -27.04 38.12 12.91
C PHE A 355 -26.49 39.28 13.74
N ALA A 356 -26.18 39.03 15.01
CA ALA A 356 -25.76 40.04 15.95
C ALA A 356 -24.49 40.77 15.44
N PRO A 357 -24.51 42.11 15.34
CA PRO A 357 -23.41 42.89 14.78
C PRO A 357 -22.16 42.90 15.67
N GLY A 358 -22.32 42.60 16.97
CA GLY A 358 -21.24 42.52 17.94
C GLY A 358 -21.32 41.32 18.87
N ARG A 359 -20.20 40.98 19.50
CA ARG A 359 -20.13 39.88 20.48
C ARG A 359 -20.99 40.14 21.70
N LEU A 360 -20.99 41.38 22.19
CA LEU A 360 -21.81 41.78 23.33
C LEU A 360 -23.31 41.64 23.02
N SER A 361 -23.76 42.02 21.82
CA SER A 361 -25.14 41.82 21.40
C SER A 361 -25.50 40.34 21.27
N ALA A 362 -24.58 39.49 20.79
CA ALA A 362 -24.80 38.05 20.72
C ALA A 362 -24.93 37.43 22.11
N VAL A 363 -24.03 37.78 23.03
CA VAL A 363 -24.05 37.32 24.43
C VAL A 363 -25.30 37.80 25.14
N ALA A 364 -25.67 39.07 25.01
CA ALA A 364 -26.88 39.61 25.62
C ALA A 364 -28.14 38.88 25.12
N SER A 365 -28.20 38.56 23.82
CA SER A 365 -29.31 37.79 23.25
C SER A 365 -29.36 36.35 23.76
N LEU A 366 -28.21 35.68 23.86
CA LEU A 366 -28.13 34.35 24.48
C LEU A 366 -28.50 34.39 25.97
N GLY A 367 -28.21 35.49 26.67
CA GLY A 367 -28.67 35.72 28.03
C GLY A 367 -30.20 35.70 28.17
N ILE A 368 -30.93 36.28 27.20
CA ILE A 368 -32.41 36.20 27.18
C ILE A 368 -32.87 34.75 27.07
N VAL A 369 -32.16 33.91 26.30
CA VAL A 369 -32.46 32.47 26.23
C VAL A 369 -32.24 31.80 27.58
N GLY A 370 -31.12 32.09 28.25
CA GLY A 370 -30.79 31.53 29.57
C GLY A 370 -31.77 31.92 30.67
N TYR A 371 -32.16 33.20 30.76
CA TYR A 371 -33.22 33.65 31.67
C TYR A 371 -34.58 33.08 31.29
N GLY A 372 -34.84 32.87 30.00
CA GLY A 372 -36.03 32.18 29.51
C GLY A 372 -36.11 30.73 30.03
N VAL A 373 -35.00 29.99 29.98
CA VAL A 373 -34.90 28.64 30.58
C VAL A 373 -35.17 28.67 32.08
N ALA A 374 -34.64 29.67 32.81
CA ALA A 374 -34.92 29.81 34.24
C ALA A 374 -36.41 30.03 34.54
N LEU A 375 -37.10 30.83 33.72
CA LEU A 375 -38.54 31.01 33.83
C LEU A 375 -39.32 29.72 33.53
N ILE A 376 -38.88 28.91 32.54
CA ILE A 376 -39.43 27.57 32.31
C ILE A 376 -39.31 26.73 33.59
N TYR A 377 -38.15 26.70 34.23
CA TYR A 377 -37.97 25.94 35.48
C TYR A 377 -38.92 26.40 36.59
N ILE A 378 -39.15 27.71 36.75
CA ILE A 378 -40.13 28.22 37.72
C ILE A 378 -41.54 27.74 37.38
N LEU A 379 -41.95 27.84 36.11
CA LEU A 379 -43.28 27.45 35.64
C LEU A 379 -43.57 25.96 35.86
N TYR A 380 -42.54 25.11 35.76
CA TYR A 380 -42.64 23.67 36.00
C TYR A 380 -42.25 23.24 37.42
N GLY A 381 -42.16 24.16 38.38
CA GLY A 381 -42.00 23.85 39.80
C GLY A 381 -40.58 23.42 40.22
N ALA A 382 -39.55 23.85 39.49
CA ALA A 382 -38.14 23.58 39.76
C ALA A 382 -37.39 24.85 40.22
N PRO A 383 -37.67 25.39 41.43
CA PRO A 383 -37.09 26.66 41.89
C PRO A 383 -35.57 26.63 42.08
N ASP A 384 -35.00 25.51 42.55
CA ASP A 384 -33.56 25.36 42.74
C ASP A 384 -32.79 25.40 41.41
N LEU A 385 -33.34 24.78 40.36
CA LEU A 385 -32.77 24.85 39.00
C LEU A 385 -32.88 26.27 38.44
N ALA A 386 -33.98 26.97 38.71
CA ALA A 386 -34.14 28.35 38.28
C ALA A 386 -33.12 29.29 38.94
N MET A 387 -32.93 29.19 40.27
CA MET A 387 -31.96 30.02 41.00
C MET A 387 -30.53 29.80 40.49
N THR A 388 -30.14 28.53 40.31
CA THR A 388 -28.82 28.18 39.78
C THR A 388 -28.63 28.65 38.34
N GLN A 389 -29.63 28.47 37.46
CA GLN A 389 -29.59 28.96 36.08
C GLN A 389 -29.41 30.48 36.01
N ILE A 390 -30.14 31.24 36.83
CA ILE A 390 -30.01 32.72 36.90
C ILE A 390 -28.60 33.13 37.31
N LEU A 391 -28.03 32.47 38.33
CA LEU A 391 -26.68 32.77 38.81
C LEU A 391 -25.63 32.45 37.76
N VAL A 392 -25.71 31.25 37.15
CA VAL A 392 -24.76 30.81 36.12
C VAL A 392 -24.85 31.66 34.87
N GLU A 393 -26.05 32.03 34.42
CA GLU A 393 -26.24 32.90 33.26
C GLU A 393 -25.61 34.27 33.51
N THR A 394 -25.88 34.86 34.69
CA THR A 394 -25.30 36.15 35.08
C THR A 394 -23.77 36.09 35.10
N LEU A 395 -23.19 35.04 35.69
CA LEU A 395 -21.74 34.85 35.74
C LEU A 395 -21.15 34.66 34.33
N THR A 396 -21.81 33.89 33.48
CA THR A 396 -21.36 33.56 32.13
C THR A 396 -21.34 34.81 31.24
N VAL A 397 -22.38 35.64 31.31
CA VAL A 397 -22.41 36.95 30.64
C VAL A 397 -21.25 37.83 31.12
N LEU A 398 -21.02 37.93 32.43
CA LEU A 398 -19.90 38.72 32.98
C LEU A 398 -18.54 38.22 32.48
N LEU A 399 -18.31 36.90 32.50
CA LEU A 399 -17.08 36.28 32.01
C LEU A 399 -16.87 36.53 30.51
N PHE A 400 -17.91 36.39 29.70
CA PHE A 400 -17.83 36.66 28.26
C PHE A 400 -17.57 38.13 27.95
N VAL A 401 -18.21 39.07 28.67
CA VAL A 401 -17.95 40.50 28.52
C VAL A 401 -16.48 40.81 28.82
N LEU A 402 -15.93 40.27 29.91
CA LEU A 402 -14.53 40.46 30.30
C LEU A 402 -13.56 39.87 29.27
N ALA A 403 -13.87 38.69 28.73
CA ALA A 403 -13.06 38.04 27.70
C ALA A 403 -13.10 38.78 26.36
N PHE A 404 -14.29 39.21 25.92
CA PHE A 404 -14.49 39.84 24.61
C PHE A 404 -14.03 41.29 24.54
N TYR A 405 -13.99 42.01 25.67
CA TYR A 405 -13.43 43.35 25.73
C TYR A 405 -11.99 43.42 25.19
N HIS A 406 -11.22 42.34 25.34
CA HIS A 406 -9.80 42.27 24.97
C HIS A 406 -9.54 41.75 23.54
N LEU A 407 -10.58 41.46 22.77
CA LEU A 407 -10.45 40.83 21.45
C LEU A 407 -10.85 41.77 20.31
N PRO A 408 -10.23 41.64 19.12
CA PRO A 408 -10.58 42.45 17.95
C PRO A 408 -12.02 42.18 17.49
N ARG A 409 -12.60 43.12 16.73
CA ARG A 409 -13.95 42.99 16.16
C ARG A 409 -14.09 41.70 15.32
N ILE A 410 -15.31 41.18 15.22
CA ILE A 410 -15.59 39.96 14.44
C ILE A 410 -15.33 40.25 12.95
N ASN A 411 -14.40 39.53 12.34
CA ASN A 411 -14.20 39.54 10.89
C ASN A 411 -14.84 38.29 10.27
N SER A 412 -15.69 38.44 9.26
CA SER A 412 -16.35 37.31 8.59
C SER A 412 -15.55 36.86 7.35
N PHE A 413 -14.68 35.86 7.50
CA PHE A 413 -13.92 35.28 6.38
C PHE A 413 -14.64 34.11 5.66
N SER A 414 -15.90 33.83 6.01
CA SER A 414 -16.64 32.68 5.45
C SER A 414 -17.35 33.01 4.14
N SER A 415 -17.13 32.18 3.12
CA SER A 415 -17.81 32.22 1.82
C SER A 415 -19.30 31.87 1.93
N ARG A 416 -20.10 32.27 0.93
CA ARG A 416 -21.55 31.96 0.88
C ARG A 416 -21.81 30.44 0.90
N ALA A 417 -21.10 29.67 0.08
CA ALA A 417 -21.26 28.21 0.02
C ALA A 417 -20.98 27.54 1.36
N THR A 418 -19.94 28.00 2.06
CA THR A 418 -19.60 27.49 3.37
C THR A 418 -20.67 27.80 4.43
N ARG A 419 -21.30 28.99 4.38
CA ARG A 419 -22.40 29.33 5.29
C ARG A 419 -23.65 28.49 5.03
N VAL A 420 -23.99 28.25 3.76
CA VAL A 420 -25.12 27.39 3.38
C VAL A 420 -24.91 25.96 3.90
N ARG A 421 -23.71 25.41 3.69
CA ARG A 421 -23.36 24.07 4.21
C ARG A 421 -23.51 23.99 5.73
N ASP A 422 -22.96 24.96 6.45
CA ASP A 422 -23.00 24.96 7.92
C ASP A 422 -24.45 25.16 8.43
N ALA A 423 -25.26 25.95 7.72
CA ALA A 423 -26.68 26.11 8.02
C ALA A 423 -27.46 24.80 7.81
N LEU A 424 -27.22 24.06 6.73
CA LEU A 424 -27.85 22.76 6.48
C LEU A 424 -27.54 21.76 7.60
N ILE A 425 -26.31 21.73 8.08
CA ILE A 425 -25.91 20.84 9.18
C ILE A 425 -26.53 21.29 10.51
N ALA A 426 -26.53 22.59 10.80
CA ALA A 426 -27.15 23.12 12.01
C ALA A 426 -28.66 22.81 12.06
N VAL A 427 -29.36 22.99 10.92
CA VAL A 427 -30.78 22.62 10.79
C VAL A 427 -30.96 21.11 10.91
N GLY A 428 -30.08 20.30 10.30
CA GLY A 428 -30.12 18.84 10.41
C GLY A 428 -29.97 18.35 11.85
N ILE A 429 -29.06 18.94 12.63
CA ILE A 429 -28.87 18.61 14.05
C ILE A 429 -30.04 19.11 14.88
N GLY A 430 -30.48 20.35 14.68
CA GLY A 430 -31.65 20.89 15.37
C GLY A 430 -32.87 20.02 15.16
N GLY A 431 -33.16 19.66 13.90
CA GLY A 431 -34.23 18.75 13.53
C GLY A 431 -34.06 17.36 14.15
N LEU A 432 -32.87 16.78 14.12
CA LEU A 432 -32.60 15.50 14.78
C LEU A 432 -32.88 15.57 16.28
N MET A 433 -32.38 16.60 16.97
CA MET A 433 -32.61 16.78 18.41
C MET A 433 -34.10 16.98 18.72
N THR A 434 -34.82 17.74 17.89
CA THR A 434 -36.28 17.87 17.99
C THR A 434 -36.97 16.51 17.87
N LEU A 435 -36.64 15.73 16.84
CA LEU A 435 -37.22 14.40 16.65
C LEU A 435 -36.90 13.45 17.81
N LEU A 436 -35.67 13.48 18.34
CA LEU A 436 -35.28 12.67 19.50
C LEU A 436 -36.04 13.05 20.75
N VAL A 437 -36.20 14.36 21.03
CA VAL A 437 -37.00 14.83 22.16
C VAL A 437 -38.45 14.40 21.99
N LEU A 438 -39.05 14.60 20.82
CA LEU A 438 -40.42 14.18 20.53
C LEU A 438 -40.61 12.67 20.73
N ALA A 439 -39.68 11.86 20.19
CA ALA A 439 -39.68 10.41 20.35
C ALA A 439 -39.57 9.99 21.83
N ALA A 440 -38.70 10.65 22.59
CA ALA A 440 -38.50 10.38 24.01
C ALA A 440 -39.73 10.77 24.86
N THR A 441 -40.40 11.88 24.52
CA THR A 441 -41.58 12.36 25.25
C THR A 441 -42.88 11.65 24.87
N ALA A 442 -42.93 10.98 23.72
CA ALA A 442 -44.11 10.22 23.30
C ALA A 442 -44.39 9.01 24.20
N THR A 443 -43.39 8.53 24.94
CA THR A 443 -43.55 7.43 25.91
C THR A 443 -43.69 8.01 27.32
N PRO A 444 -44.75 7.66 28.09
CA PRO A 444 -44.91 8.15 29.46
C PRO A 444 -43.72 7.77 30.34
N PRO A 445 -43.10 8.72 31.06
CA PRO A 445 -42.00 8.41 31.96
C PRO A 445 -42.50 7.62 33.17
N GLN A 446 -42.25 6.31 33.20
CA GLN A 446 -42.50 5.47 34.37
C GLN A 446 -41.32 5.56 35.36
N SER A 447 -41.22 6.64 36.13
CA SER A 447 -40.17 6.76 37.14
C SER A 447 -40.54 6.04 38.44
N ARG A 448 -39.91 4.89 38.70
CA ARG A 448 -40.04 4.17 39.97
C ARG A 448 -39.39 4.90 41.16
N LEU A 449 -38.43 5.79 40.90
CA LEU A 449 -37.63 6.46 41.93
C LEU A 449 -38.27 7.76 42.45
N ALA A 450 -39.15 8.40 41.67
CA ALA A 450 -39.78 9.65 42.07
C ALA A 450 -40.60 9.48 43.37
N GLY A 451 -41.40 8.40 43.48
CA GLY A 451 -42.16 8.07 44.69
C GLY A 451 -41.25 7.78 45.88
N PHE A 452 -40.19 6.98 45.67
CA PHE A 452 -39.21 6.69 46.71
C PHE A 452 -38.59 7.96 47.30
N PHE A 453 -38.10 8.89 46.48
CA PHE A 453 -37.51 10.12 46.99
C PHE A 453 -38.53 11.04 47.68
N ALA A 454 -39.77 11.11 47.16
CA ALA A 454 -40.83 11.90 47.79
C ALA A 454 -41.18 11.40 49.20
N GLU A 455 -41.27 10.08 49.39
CA GLU A 455 -41.62 9.46 50.67
C GLU A 455 -40.44 9.46 51.66
N ASN A 456 -39.21 9.29 51.17
CA ASN A 456 -38.05 9.00 52.02
C ASN A 456 -37.13 10.20 52.29
N SER A 457 -37.26 11.33 51.58
CA SER A 457 -36.37 12.49 51.78
C SER A 457 -36.44 13.07 53.19
N LYS A 458 -37.65 13.15 53.77
CA LYS A 458 -37.85 13.71 55.11
C LYS A 458 -37.58 12.68 56.22
N THR A 459 -37.91 11.42 55.97
CA THR A 459 -37.84 10.35 56.99
C THR A 459 -36.44 9.76 57.13
N LEU A 460 -35.75 9.49 56.01
CA LEU A 460 -34.41 8.88 56.00
C LEU A 460 -33.28 9.92 56.00
N ALA A 461 -33.42 10.99 55.22
CA ALA A 461 -32.36 12.00 55.03
C ALA A 461 -32.66 13.34 55.74
N HIS A 462 -33.73 13.38 56.54
CA HIS A 462 -34.08 14.52 57.41
C HIS A 462 -34.25 15.88 56.70
N GLY A 463 -34.48 15.91 55.39
CA GLY A 463 -34.63 17.14 54.61
C GLY A 463 -35.99 17.28 53.94
N SER A 464 -36.53 18.50 53.94
CA SER A 464 -37.83 18.80 53.29
C SER A 464 -37.68 19.24 51.82
N ASN A 465 -36.49 19.70 51.42
CA ASN A 465 -36.18 19.98 50.01
C ASN A 465 -35.66 18.70 49.34
N ILE A 466 -36.54 18.03 48.60
CA ILE A 466 -36.25 16.75 47.93
C ILE A 466 -35.06 16.89 46.95
N VAL A 467 -34.98 17.99 46.19
CA VAL A 467 -33.89 18.18 45.20
C VAL A 467 -32.55 18.29 45.91
N ASN A 468 -32.46 19.13 46.94
CA ASN A 468 -31.24 19.27 47.71
C ASN A 468 -30.84 17.95 48.40
N VAL A 469 -31.80 17.23 48.99
CA VAL A 469 -31.56 15.92 49.61
C VAL A 469 -31.03 14.90 48.61
N ILE A 470 -31.58 14.86 47.39
CA ILE A 470 -31.05 13.98 46.33
C ILE A 470 -29.60 14.34 46.03
N LEU A 471 -29.27 15.63 45.88
CA LEU A 471 -27.92 16.06 45.50
C LEU A 471 -26.88 15.82 46.59
N VAL A 472 -27.22 16.00 47.87
CA VAL A 472 -26.23 15.96 48.96
C VAL A 472 -26.18 14.64 49.72
N ASP A 473 -27.29 13.89 49.75
CA ASP A 473 -27.42 12.66 50.52
C ASP A 473 -27.52 11.44 49.59
N PHE A 474 -28.68 11.22 48.96
CA PHE A 474 -28.92 10.02 48.15
C PHE A 474 -27.98 9.86 46.95
N ARG A 475 -27.58 10.97 46.32
CA ARG A 475 -26.64 11.03 45.19
C ARG A 475 -25.48 12.00 45.43
N GLY A 476 -25.01 12.07 46.69
CA GLY A 476 -23.89 12.93 47.10
C GLY A 476 -22.60 12.78 46.28
N LEU A 477 -22.36 11.59 45.72
CA LEU A 477 -21.18 11.32 44.88
C LEU A 477 -21.16 12.12 43.58
N ASP A 478 -22.32 12.38 42.97
CA ASP A 478 -22.39 13.17 41.72
C ASP A 478 -22.01 14.63 42.02
N THR A 479 -22.52 15.18 43.12
CA THR A 479 -22.17 16.53 43.60
C THR A 479 -20.69 16.66 43.96
N LEU A 480 -20.09 15.63 44.59
CA LEU A 480 -18.64 15.61 44.83
C LEU A 480 -17.85 15.65 43.51
N GLY A 481 -18.32 14.92 42.49
CA GLY A 481 -17.74 14.95 41.15
C GLY A 481 -17.82 16.33 40.50
N GLU A 482 -18.98 16.97 40.54
CA GLU A 482 -19.20 18.32 40.00
C GLU A 482 -18.30 19.37 40.67
N VAL A 483 -18.22 19.37 42.02
CA VAL A 483 -17.33 20.25 42.78
C VAL A 483 -15.86 20.03 42.40
N THR A 484 -15.48 18.78 42.15
CA THR A 484 -14.12 18.43 41.68
C THR A 484 -13.86 19.01 40.28
N VAL A 485 -14.81 18.89 39.34
CA VAL A 485 -14.69 19.46 37.99
C VAL A 485 -14.54 20.98 38.04
N LEU A 486 -15.37 21.67 38.84
CA LEU A 486 -15.29 23.12 39.00
C LEU A 486 -13.95 23.55 39.62
N SER A 487 -13.46 22.81 40.61
CA SER A 487 -12.15 23.06 41.23
C SER A 487 -11.02 22.91 40.21
N ILE A 488 -11.02 21.83 39.42
CA ILE A 488 -10.02 21.61 38.36
C ILE A 488 -10.10 22.71 37.29
N ALA A 489 -11.30 23.11 36.87
CA ALA A 489 -11.48 24.20 35.92
C ALA A 489 -10.91 25.53 36.47
N ALA A 490 -11.19 25.85 37.74
CA ALA A 490 -10.66 27.04 38.41
C ALA A 490 -9.12 27.01 38.49
N PHE A 491 -8.52 25.88 38.88
CA PHE A 491 -7.06 25.72 38.91
C PHE A 491 -6.45 25.79 37.50
N GLY A 492 -7.11 25.23 36.49
CA GLY A 492 -6.69 25.30 35.09
C GLY A 492 -6.67 26.73 34.56
N VAL A 493 -7.74 27.50 34.81
CA VAL A 493 -7.80 28.92 34.46
C VAL A 493 -6.70 29.71 35.16
N TYR A 494 -6.50 29.50 36.47
CA TYR A 494 -5.43 30.14 37.23
C TYR A 494 -4.03 29.84 36.66
N ALA A 495 -3.76 28.57 36.34
CA ALA A 495 -2.49 28.14 35.75
C ALA A 495 -2.24 28.79 34.39
N LEU A 496 -3.25 28.81 33.50
CA LEU A 496 -3.17 29.45 32.18
C LEU A 496 -2.91 30.96 32.28
N LEU A 497 -3.57 31.65 33.20
CA LEU A 497 -3.36 33.09 33.44
C LEU A 497 -1.94 33.39 33.94
N LYS A 498 -1.39 32.54 34.82
CA LYS A 498 -0.03 32.70 35.35
C LYS A 498 1.04 32.43 34.27
N LEU A 499 0.88 31.37 33.49
CA LEU A 499 1.80 31.01 32.39
C LEU A 499 1.79 32.05 31.27
N GLY A 500 0.61 32.54 30.86
CA GLY A 500 0.49 33.57 29.82
C GLY A 500 1.19 34.88 30.20
N ARG A 501 1.16 35.26 31.48
CA ARG A 501 1.90 36.42 32.01
C ARG A 501 3.42 36.21 31.95
N GLN A 502 3.90 35.00 32.21
CA GLN A 502 5.33 34.66 32.17
C GLN A 502 5.88 34.68 30.73
N GLN A 503 5.14 34.15 29.75
CA GLN A 503 5.53 34.22 28.33
C GLN A 503 5.54 35.66 27.78
N ARG A 504 4.60 36.51 28.18
CA ARG A 504 4.64 37.94 27.85
C ARG A 504 5.85 38.65 28.45
N ARG A 505 6.26 38.31 29.69
CA ARG A 505 7.49 38.84 30.30
C ARG A 505 8.75 38.43 29.54
N ILE A 506 8.83 37.18 29.07
CA ILE A 506 10.00 36.68 28.30
C ILE A 506 10.12 37.39 26.94
N LYS A 507 9.02 37.74 26.28
CA LYS A 507 9.05 38.49 25.00
C LYS A 507 9.45 39.97 25.14
N VAL A 508 9.35 40.57 26.32
CA VAL A 508 9.63 42.00 26.56
C VAL A 508 11.08 42.25 27.00
N THR A 509 11.82 41.22 27.40
CA THR A 509 13.27 41.31 27.65
C THR A 509 14.03 40.90 26.39
N PRO A 510 14.62 41.82 25.60
CA PRO A 510 15.47 41.41 24.50
C PRO A 510 16.68 40.64 25.06
N PRO A 511 17.12 39.55 24.41
CA PRO A 511 18.34 38.89 24.83
C PRO A 511 19.49 39.88 24.65
N ARG A 512 20.21 40.18 25.74
CA ARG A 512 21.54 40.81 25.64
C ARG A 512 22.38 39.89 24.75
N ALA A 513 22.71 40.38 23.55
CA ALA A 513 23.54 39.66 22.60
C ALA A 513 24.94 39.49 23.20
N THR A 514 25.26 38.26 23.61
CA THR A 514 26.63 37.86 23.95
C THR A 514 27.01 36.65 23.10
N PHE A 515 27.13 36.84 21.79
CA PHE A 515 27.81 35.87 20.90
C PHE A 515 28.46 36.61 19.73
N THR A 516 29.47 37.43 20.05
CA THR A 516 30.55 37.75 19.13
C THR A 516 31.70 36.81 19.45
N HIS A 517 31.78 35.68 18.75
CA HIS A 517 32.98 34.90 18.39
C HIS A 517 32.46 33.61 17.73
N LEU A 518 33.03 33.22 16.59
CA LEU A 518 32.66 32.09 15.71
C LEU A 518 31.80 32.40 14.47
N ARG A 519 32.14 33.47 13.74
CA ARG A 519 31.95 33.50 12.27
C ARG A 519 33.28 33.87 11.62
N GLY A 520 34.09 32.85 11.36
CA GLY A 520 35.41 32.96 10.75
C GLY A 520 35.86 31.63 10.15
N SER A 521 34.98 30.98 9.40
CA SER A 521 35.30 29.85 8.52
C SER A 521 34.05 29.58 7.69
N LEU A 522 34.22 29.34 6.39
CA LEU A 522 33.17 29.18 5.36
C LEU A 522 32.72 30.49 4.68
N ALA A 523 33.65 31.12 3.96
CA ALA A 523 33.33 31.91 2.77
C ALA A 523 33.47 31.00 1.52
N PRO A 524 32.54 31.02 0.56
CA PRO A 524 32.63 30.22 -0.66
C PRO A 524 33.59 30.87 -1.67
N LYS A 525 34.47 30.06 -2.27
CA LYS A 525 35.32 30.47 -3.41
C LYS A 525 34.43 30.81 -4.61
N SER A 526 34.64 32.01 -5.14
CA SER A 526 33.94 32.61 -6.27
C SER A 526 34.25 31.90 -7.59
N GLN A 527 33.22 31.75 -8.42
CA GLN A 527 33.33 31.53 -9.86
C GLN A 527 33.87 32.79 -10.53
N ARG A 528 34.97 32.68 -11.28
CA ARG A 528 35.43 33.73 -12.22
C ARG A 528 34.78 33.50 -13.58
N GLN A 529 33.95 34.46 -13.99
CA GLN A 529 33.52 34.67 -15.38
C GLN A 529 34.72 35.08 -16.25
N LYS A 530 34.76 34.52 -17.46
CA LYS A 530 35.53 34.99 -18.63
C LYS A 530 34.67 35.99 -19.42
N GLY A 531 35.33 36.97 -20.05
CA GLY A 531 34.81 37.87 -21.10
C GLY A 531 35.42 39.27 -20.94
N THR A 532 36.61 39.53 -21.50
CA THR A 532 36.87 40.24 -22.78
C THR A 532 36.43 41.70 -22.77
N ASP A 533 37.39 42.62 -22.77
CA ASP A 533 37.59 43.65 -23.81
C ASP A 533 38.80 44.55 -23.50
N ALA A 534 39.55 44.87 -24.57
CA ALA A 534 40.72 45.75 -24.72
C ALA A 534 42.09 45.29 -24.17
#